data_AF-A7GS27-F1
#
_entry.id   AF-A7GS27-F1
#
_cell.length_a   1.000
_cell.length_b   1.000
_cell.length_c   1.000
_cell.angle_alpha   90.00
_cell.angle_beta   90.00
_cell.angle_gamma   90.00
#
_symmetry.space_group_name_H-M   'P 1'
#
loop_
_entity.id
_entity.type
_entity.pdbx_description
1 polymer ?
#
loop_
_entity_poly.entity_id
_entity_poly.type
_entity_poly.pdbx_seq_one_letter_code
_entity_poly.pdbx_strand_id
1 'polypeptide(L)' 'MFKKENLSDIIRFIAGFLLSLKLLFESFGLTFITHDQIDAIINVASFLFILYFGYKNNYVGKKGIEQKELLKKHNLH' A
#
# COMPACT_ATOMS: atom_id res chain seq x y z
N MET A 1 21.65 -1.66 9.18
CA MET A 1 21.39 -0.21 9.17
C MET A 1 20.82 0.17 7.80
N PHE A 2 19.56 -0.15 7.56
CA PHE A 2 18.87 0.28 6.32
C PHE A 2 18.32 1.67 6.57
N LYS A 3 19.05 2.71 6.14
CA LYS A 3 18.53 4.07 6.11
C LYS A 3 17.29 4.09 5.20
N LYS A 4 16.24 4.79 5.64
CA LYS A 4 14.95 4.95 4.94
C LYS A 4 15.08 5.39 3.48
N GLU A 5 16.20 6.05 3.16
CA GLU A 5 16.62 6.51 1.82
C GLU A 5 16.85 5.33 0.83
N ASN A 6 17.26 4.16 1.31
CA ASN A 6 17.58 3.00 0.46
C ASN A 6 16.40 2.04 0.25
N LEU A 7 15.28 2.24 0.94
CA LEU A 7 14.17 1.28 0.89
C LEU A 7 13.52 1.23 -0.50
N SER A 8 13.38 2.40 -1.15
CA SER A 8 12.84 2.47 -2.51
C SER A 8 13.73 1.72 -3.50
N ASP A 9 15.05 1.89 -3.40
CA ASP A 9 16.00 1.22 -4.29
C ASP A 9 16.06 -0.28 -4.03
N ILE A 10 15.97 -0.72 -2.77
CA ILE A 10 15.85 -2.14 -2.41
C ILE A 10 14.56 -2.73 -2.98
N ILE A 11 13.42 -2.04 -2.86
CA ILE A 11 12.16 -2.51 -3.43
C ILE A 11 12.24 -2.61 -4.94
N ARG A 12 12.83 -1.61 -5.61
CA ARG A 12 13.04 -1.62 -7.07
C ARG A 12 13.94 -2.77 -7.51
N PHE A 13 15.03 -2.99 -6.80
CA PHE A 13 15.95 -4.10 -7.06
C PHE A 13 15.25 -5.45 -6.92
N ILE A 14 14.54 -5.67 -5.81
CA ILE A 14 13.80 -6.92 -5.57
C ILE A 14 12.71 -7.11 -6.61
N ALA A 15 11.93 -6.08 -6.92
CA ALA A 15 10.86 -6.16 -7.92
C ALA A 15 11.42 -6.49 -9.31
N GLY A 16 12.51 -5.83 -9.72
CA GLY A 16 13.18 -6.12 -10.98
C GLY A 16 13.71 -7.55 -11.04
N PHE A 17 14.38 -8.00 -9.97
CA PHE A 17 14.89 -9.37 -9.87
C PHE A 17 13.78 -10.43 -9.97
N LEU A 18 12.68 -10.26 -9.22
CA LEU A 18 11.53 -11.18 -9.26
C LEU A 18 10.85 -11.19 -10.64
N LEU A 19 10.73 -10.03 -11.29
CA LEU A 19 10.20 -9.93 -12.65
C LEU A 19 11.09 -10.67 -13.64
N SER A 20 12.42 -10.48 -13.58
CA SER A 20 13.36 -11.20 -14.43
C SER A 20 13.30 -12.71 -14.22
N LEU A 21 13.16 -13.19 -12.97
CA LEU A 21 12.96 -14.61 -12.68
C LEU A 21 11.65 -15.14 -13.29
N LYS A 22 10.55 -14.40 -13.15
CA LYS A 22 9.26 -14.77 -13.77
C LYS A 22 9.42 -14.95 -15.28
N LEU A 23 10.02 -13.98 -15.96
CA LEU A 23 10.23 -14.01 -17.40
C LEU A 23 11.14 -15.17 -17.83
N LEU A 24 12.20 -15.46 -17.04
CA LEU A 24 13.08 -16.59 -17.29
C LEU A 24 12.29 -17.90 -17.25
N PHE A 25 11.47 -18.11 -16.23
CA PHE A 25 10.68 -19.34 -16.11
C PHE A 25 9.59 -19.45 -17.18
N GLU A 26 8.93 -18.34 -17.52
CA GLU A 26 7.97 -18.32 -18.63
C GLU A 26 8.64 -18.68 -19.96
N SER A 27 9.91 -18.32 -20.18
CA SER A 27 10.65 -18.72 -21.38
C SER A 27 10.88 -20.23 -21.50
N PHE A 28 10.86 -20.95 -20.37
CA PHE A 28 10.90 -22.42 -20.32
C PHE A 28 9.50 -23.05 -20.36
N GLY A 29 8.43 -22.27 -20.55
CA GLY A 29 7.04 -22.73 -20.51
C GLY A 29 6.51 -23.01 -19.09
N LEU A 30 7.23 -22.57 -18.05
CA LEU A 30 6.85 -22.76 -16.65
C LEU A 30 6.22 -21.47 -16.11
N THR A 31 4.88 -21.45 -16.02
CA THR A 31 4.14 -20.33 -15.42
C THR A 31 3.88 -20.60 -13.94
N PHE A 32 4.65 -19.97 -13.06
CA PHE A 32 4.52 -20.14 -11.60
C PHE A 32 3.41 -19.29 -10.97
N ILE A 33 3.20 -18.08 -11.51
CA ILE A 33 2.18 -17.14 -11.05
C ILE A 33 1.50 -16.55 -12.28
N THR A 34 0.17 -16.70 -12.37
CA THR A 34 -0.63 -16.14 -13.45
C THR A 34 -0.89 -14.65 -13.24
N HIS A 35 -1.27 -13.94 -14.30
CA HIS A 35 -1.61 -12.53 -14.19
C HIS A 35 -2.80 -12.31 -13.23
N ASP A 36 -3.82 -13.16 -13.29
CA ASP A 36 -4.98 -13.10 -12.37
C ASP A 36 -4.57 -13.22 -10.89
N GLN A 37 -3.56 -14.05 -10.59
CA GLN A 37 -3.04 -14.19 -9.24
C GLN A 37 -2.29 -12.93 -8.78
N ILE A 38 -1.52 -12.29 -9.67
CA ILE A 38 -0.86 -11.01 -9.40
C ILE A 38 -1.92 -9.93 -9.11
N ASP A 39 -2.94 -9.84 -9.95
CA ASP A 39 -4.03 -8.88 -9.81
C ASP A 39 -4.78 -9.07 -8.50
N ALA A 40 -5.07 -10.32 -8.12
CA ALA A 40 -5.69 -10.62 -6.84
C ALA A 40 -4.86 -10.12 -5.64
N ILE A 41 -3.54 -10.33 -5.66
CA ILE A 41 -2.63 -9.87 -4.61
C ILE A 41 -2.63 -8.33 -4.53
N ILE A 42 -2.48 -7.65 -5.67
CA ILE A 42 -2.48 -6.19 -5.77
C ILE A 42 -3.81 -5.61 -5.24
N ASN A 43 -4.94 -6.23 -5.60
CA ASN A 43 -6.27 -5.80 -5.17
C ASN A 43 -6.44 -5.94 -3.65
N VAL A 44 -6.05 -7.07 -3.07
CA VAL A 44 -6.12 -7.28 -1.61
C VAL A 44 -5.21 -6.28 -0.87
N ALA A 45 -3.98 -6.09 -1.34
CA ALA A 45 -3.06 -5.13 -0.74
C ALA A 45 -3.60 -3.69 -0.80
N SER A 46 -4.16 -3.31 -1.96
CA SER A 46 -4.77 -1.99 -2.16
C SER A 46 -6.00 -1.79 -1.27
N PHE A 47 -6.87 -2.79 -1.16
CA PHE A 47 -8.03 -2.76 -0.29
C PHE A 47 -7.63 -2.57 1.18
N LEU A 48 -6.65 -3.33 1.68
CA LEU A 48 -6.13 -3.19 3.04
C LEU A 48 -5.49 -1.82 3.28
N PHE A 49 -4.75 -1.29 2.30
CA PHE A 49 -4.20 0.06 2.36
C PHE A 49 -5.31 1.10 2.51
N ILE A 50 -6.35 1.04 1.67
CA ILE A 50 -7.49 1.94 1.73
C ILE A 50 -8.19 1.84 3.08
N LEU A 51 -8.44 0.63 3.59
CA LEU A 51 -9.05 0.44 4.92
C LEU A 51 -8.22 1.06 6.04
N TYR A 52 -6.90 0.82 6.04
CA TYR A 52 -6.00 1.39 7.04
C TYR A 52 -6.03 2.92 7.03
N PHE A 53 -5.91 3.52 5.84
CA PHE A 53 -5.92 4.98 5.70
C PHE A 53 -7.30 5.58 5.98
N GLY A 54 -8.36 4.90 5.56
CA GLY A 54 -9.74 5.27 5.88
C GLY A 54 -9.98 5.27 7.38
N TYR A 55 -9.58 4.21 8.09
CA TYR A 55 -9.68 4.13 9.55
C TYR A 55 -8.84 5.22 10.24
N LYS A 56 -7.58 5.39 9.84
CA LYS A 56 -6.65 6.33 10.48
C LYS A 56 -7.01 7.80 10.29
N ASN A 57 -7.65 8.15 9.17
CA ASN A 57 -7.99 9.53 8.81
C ASN A 57 -9.51 9.81 8.86
N ASN A 58 -10.27 8.92 9.48
CA ASN A 58 -11.70 9.10 9.72
C ASN A 58 -11.98 10.27 10.70
N TYR A 59 -13.04 11.02 10.45
CA TYR A 59 -13.62 12.07 11.31
C TYR A 59 -14.02 11.63 12.72
N VAL A 60 -14.19 10.33 12.96
CA VAL A 60 -14.47 9.74 14.29
C VAL A 60 -13.17 9.54 15.11
N GLY A 61 -12.01 9.68 14.48
CA GLY A 61 -10.72 9.63 15.17
C GLY A 61 -10.45 10.86 16.04
N LYS A 62 -9.48 10.76 16.94
CA LYS A 62 -9.12 11.79 17.94
C LYS A 62 -8.98 13.21 17.33
N LYS A 63 -8.35 13.30 16.16
CA LYS A 63 -8.18 14.58 15.43
C LYS A 63 -9.50 15.15 14.91
N GLY A 64 -10.41 14.31 14.40
CA GLY A 64 -11.72 14.76 13.91
C GLY A 64 -12.63 15.22 15.05
N ILE A 65 -12.54 14.57 16.21
CA ILE A 65 -13.23 14.99 17.43
C ILE A 65 -12.67 16.33 17.93
N GLU A 66 -11.33 16.46 18.05
CA GLU A 66 -10.67 17.69 18.45
C GLU A 66 -10.99 18.86 17.51
N GLN A 67 -11.02 18.62 16.20
CA GLN A 67 -11.37 19.63 15.20
C GLN A 67 -12.84 20.05 15.30
N LYS A 68 -13.75 19.10 15.55
CA LYS A 68 -15.17 19.38 15.79
C LYS A 68 -15.39 20.15 17.09
N GLU A 69 -14.64 19.86 18.15
CA GLU A 69 -14.68 20.64 19.40
C GLU A 69 -14.12 22.05 19.21
N LEU A 70 -13.06 22.21 18.41
CA LEU A 70 -12.47 23.51 18.11
C LEU A 70 -13.41 24.39 17.29
N LEU A 71 -14.09 23.82 16.29
CA LEU A 71 -15.14 24.46 15.49
C LEU A 71 -16.29 24.94 16.38
N LYS A 72 -16.81 24.06 17.25
CA LYS A 72 -17.84 24.42 18.25
C LYS A 72 -17.42 25.57 19.16
N LYS A 73 -16.15 25.62 19.61
CA LYS A 73 -15.64 26.72 20.46
C LYS A 73 -15.64 28.09 19.77
N HIS A 74 -15.58 28.12 18.44
CA HIS A 74 -15.53 29.36 17.66
C HIS A 74 -16.86 29.69 16.96
N ASN A 75 -17.97 29.00 17.29
CA ASN A 75 -19.27 29.12 16.62
C ASN A 75 -19.22 28.92 15.10
N LEU A 76 -18.22 28.18 14.63
CA LEU A 76 -18.11 27.73 13.24
C LEU A 76 -18.65 26.30 13.25
N HIS A 77 -19.83 26.09 12.69
CA HIS A 77 -20.55 24.81 12.78
C HIS A 77 -19.84 23.66 12.09
#